data_AF-A0A953VJC9-F1
#
_entry.id   AF-A0A953VJC9-F1
#
_cell.length_a   1.000
_cell.length_b   1.000
_cell.length_c   1.000
_cell.angle_alpha   90.00
_cell.angle_beta   90.00
_cell.angle_gamma   90.00
#
_symmetry.space_group_name_H-M   'P 1'
#
loop_
_entity.id
_entity.type
_entity.pdbx_description
1 polymer ?
#
loop_
_entity_poly.entity_id
_entity_poly.type
_entity_poly.pdbx_seq_one_letter_code
_entity_poly.pdbx_strand_id
1 'polypeptide(L)'
;MKRLLVMLFLMLATLPAAAGGLAPVIPKASGKPHPEGNLFMRINHMKLMKHDRDQTVREGDREIGHSLKACIECHAVNGADGQPVDISSDKHFCRTCHDFAAVKVDCFQCHNSRPEAKSQVLILPRPGDTNDLAAYLEGAAR
;
A
#
# COMPACT_ATOMS: atom_id res chain seq x y z
N MET A 1 33.67 -38.41 -31.19
CA MET A 1 33.67 -37.67 -29.91
C MET A 1 33.63 -36.16 -30.10
N LYS A 2 34.55 -35.54 -30.86
CA LYS A 2 34.53 -34.08 -31.11
C LYS A 2 33.29 -33.57 -31.86
N ARG A 3 32.70 -34.37 -32.77
CA ARG A 3 31.46 -34.02 -33.49
C ARG A 3 30.18 -34.09 -32.64
N LEU A 4 30.16 -34.93 -31.60
CA LEU A 4 29.05 -34.99 -30.63
C LEU A 4 29.05 -33.78 -29.69
N LEU A 5 30.24 -33.30 -29.31
CA LEU A 5 30.40 -32.09 -28.50
C LEU A 5 29.90 -30.82 -29.22
N VAL A 6 30.08 -30.74 -30.54
CA VAL A 6 29.61 -29.60 -31.35
C VAL A 6 28.08 -29.60 -31.49
N MET A 7 27.44 -30.76 -31.61
CA MET A 7 25.98 -30.89 -31.66
C MET A 7 25.32 -30.58 -30.29
N LEU A 8 25.97 -30.95 -29.19
CA LEU A 8 25.49 -30.63 -27.84
C LEU A 8 25.58 -29.14 -27.51
N PHE A 9 26.59 -28.44 -28.04
CA PHE A 9 26.74 -26.99 -27.87
C PHE A 9 25.72 -26.20 -28.70
N LEU A 10 25.30 -26.72 -29.86
CA LEU A 10 24.29 -26.08 -30.71
C LEU A 10 22.86 -26.22 -30.15
N MET A 11 22.57 -27.26 -29.36
CA MET A 11 21.25 -27.46 -28.74
C MET A 11 20.98 -26.61 -27.49
N LEU A 12 22.01 -25.99 -26.91
CA LEU A 12 21.85 -25.14 -25.72
C LEU A 12 21.43 -23.69 -26.05
N ALA A 13 21.37 -23.33 -27.33
CA ALA A 13 21.06 -21.96 -27.78
C ALA A 13 19.55 -21.67 -27.96
N THR A 14 18.68 -22.65 -27.74
CA THR A 14 17.21 -22.50 -27.92
C THR A 14 16.43 -22.53 -26.61
N LEU A 15 17.04 -22.19 -25.46
CA LEU A 15 16.25 -21.94 -24.27
C LEU A 15 15.44 -20.65 -24.47
N PRO A 16 14.09 -20.69 -24.37
CA PRO A 16 13.30 -19.48 -24.38
C PRO A 16 13.68 -18.67 -23.14
N ALA A 17 14.27 -17.50 -23.35
CA ALA A 17 14.45 -16.53 -22.29
C ALA A 17 13.04 -16.16 -21.80
N ALA A 18 12.72 -16.48 -20.54
CA ALA A 18 11.54 -15.98 -19.89
C ALA A 18 11.69 -14.46 -19.78
N ALA A 19 11.06 -13.74 -20.71
CA ALA A 19 10.97 -12.28 -20.67
C ALA A 19 10.03 -11.89 -19.53
N GLY A 20 10.53 -11.93 -18.29
CA GLY A 20 9.94 -11.16 -17.20
C GLY A 20 9.97 -9.70 -17.63
N GLY A 21 8.82 -9.05 -17.71
CA GLY A 21 8.73 -7.65 -18.12
C GLY A 21 9.63 -6.77 -17.26
N LEU A 22 10.16 -5.68 -17.84
CA LEU A 22 11.05 -4.73 -17.15
C LEU A 22 10.40 -3.98 -15.97
N ALA A 23 9.12 -4.21 -15.72
CA ALA A 23 8.37 -3.56 -14.65
C ALA A 23 8.36 -4.43 -13.38
N PRO A 24 8.32 -3.82 -12.19
CA PRO A 24 8.24 -4.58 -10.96
C PRO A 24 6.91 -5.35 -10.88
N VAL A 25 6.96 -6.53 -10.26
CA VAL A 25 5.78 -7.36 -10.01
C VAL A 25 5.00 -6.79 -8.84
N ILE A 26 3.79 -6.27 -9.11
CA ILE A 26 2.97 -5.62 -8.09
C ILE A 26 2.20 -6.68 -7.27
N PRO A 27 2.31 -6.68 -5.94
CA PRO A 27 1.48 -7.54 -5.09
C PRO A 27 -0.01 -7.32 -5.33
N LYS A 28 -0.78 -8.40 -5.34
CA LYS A 28 -2.23 -8.33 -5.51
C LYS A 28 -2.87 -7.70 -4.26
N ALA A 29 -3.65 -6.65 -4.46
CA ALA A 29 -4.45 -6.04 -3.39
C ALA A 29 -5.61 -6.95 -2.96
N SER A 30 -6.05 -6.76 -1.72
CA SER A 30 -7.36 -7.23 -1.27
C SER A 30 -8.48 -6.31 -1.77
N GLY A 31 -9.71 -6.82 -1.81
CA GLY A 31 -10.88 -6.05 -2.24
C GLY A 31 -11.17 -6.08 -3.74
N LYS A 32 -12.02 -5.16 -4.19
CA LYS A 32 -12.44 -5.03 -5.60
C LYS A 32 -11.39 -4.26 -6.39
N PRO A 33 -11.14 -4.61 -7.66
CA PRO A 33 -10.26 -3.82 -8.53
C PRO A 33 -10.75 -2.39 -8.68
N HIS A 34 -9.80 -1.45 -8.76
CA HIS A 34 -10.07 -0.08 -9.15
C HIS A 34 -10.68 -0.04 -10.56
N PRO A 35 -11.82 0.64 -10.77
CA PRO A 35 -12.48 0.72 -12.08
C PRO A 35 -11.60 1.40 -13.14
N GLU A 36 -10.69 2.28 -12.74
CA GLU A 36 -9.75 2.99 -13.62
C GLU A 36 -8.59 2.09 -14.09
N GLY A 37 -8.34 0.98 -13.38
CA GLY A 37 -7.33 -0.02 -13.71
C GLY A 37 -5.88 0.35 -13.36
N ASN A 38 -5.00 -0.64 -13.51
CA ASN A 38 -3.59 -0.54 -13.06
C ASN A 38 -2.78 0.53 -13.80
N LEU A 39 -3.03 0.72 -15.11
CA LEU A 39 -2.30 1.72 -15.91
C LEU A 39 -2.61 3.13 -15.41
N PHE A 40 -3.87 3.44 -15.12
CA PHE A 40 -4.27 4.71 -14.56
C PHE A 40 -3.58 4.97 -13.22
N MET A 41 -3.60 3.99 -12.32
CA MET A 41 -2.95 4.12 -11.01
C MET A 41 -1.44 4.36 -11.15
N ARG A 42 -0.75 3.63 -12.03
CA ARG A 42 0.69 3.82 -12.27
C ARG A 42 1.05 5.26 -12.68
N ILE A 43 0.21 5.90 -13.49
CA ILE A 43 0.46 7.24 -14.03
C ILE A 43 -0.01 8.34 -13.06
N ASN A 44 -1.13 8.13 -12.36
CA ASN A 44 -1.84 9.20 -11.67
C ASN A 44 -1.81 9.13 -10.15
N HIS A 45 -1.43 8.02 -9.51
CA HIS A 45 -1.53 7.87 -8.04
C HIS A 45 -0.82 8.99 -7.27
N MET A 46 0.33 9.48 -7.74
CA MET A 46 1.03 10.59 -7.09
C MET A 46 0.29 11.92 -7.23
N LYS A 47 -0.43 12.16 -8.33
CA LYS A 47 -1.24 13.37 -8.50
C LYS A 47 -2.41 13.37 -7.54
N LEU A 48 -3.10 12.22 -7.43
CA LEU A 48 -4.18 12.01 -6.45
C LEU A 48 -3.64 12.29 -5.03
N MET A 49 -2.55 11.61 -4.66
CA MET A 49 -1.94 11.76 -3.33
C MET A 49 -1.50 13.19 -2.99
N LYS A 50 -0.93 13.94 -3.95
CA LYS A 50 -0.53 15.33 -3.71
C LYS A 50 -1.73 16.25 -3.54
N HIS A 51 -2.73 16.10 -4.40
CA HIS A 51 -3.93 16.92 -4.35
C HIS A 51 -4.68 16.69 -3.04
N ASP A 52 -4.96 15.43 -2.71
CA ASP A 52 -5.66 15.06 -1.48
C ASP A 52 -4.90 15.53 -0.23
N ARG A 53 -3.56 15.43 -0.23
CA ARG A 53 -2.72 15.96 0.86
C ARG A 53 -2.89 17.47 1.01
N ASP A 54 -2.82 18.22 -0.08
CA ASP A 54 -2.92 19.68 -0.04
C ASP A 54 -4.34 20.10 0.38
N GLN A 55 -5.40 19.45 -0.13
CA GLN A 55 -6.78 19.66 0.30
C GLN A 55 -6.97 19.39 1.80
N THR A 56 -6.51 18.24 2.29
CA THR A 56 -6.67 17.88 3.71
C THR A 56 -5.84 18.73 4.66
N VAL A 57 -4.56 18.97 4.33
CA VAL A 57 -3.64 19.62 5.27
C VAL A 57 -3.71 21.14 5.19
N ARG A 58 -3.86 21.70 3.98
CA ARG A 58 -3.82 23.16 3.77
C ARG A 58 -5.19 23.79 3.71
N GLU A 59 -6.16 23.11 3.10
CA GLU A 59 -7.51 23.64 2.91
C GLU A 59 -8.48 23.15 3.99
N GLY A 60 -8.11 22.09 4.73
CA GLY A 60 -8.93 21.50 5.79
C GLY A 60 -10.08 20.63 5.27
N ASP A 61 -10.08 20.33 3.97
CA ASP A 61 -11.10 19.49 3.34
C ASP A 61 -10.87 18.01 3.66
N ARG A 62 -11.87 17.38 4.26
CA ARG A 62 -11.85 15.96 4.64
C ARG A 62 -12.78 15.11 3.77
N GLU A 63 -13.49 15.71 2.82
CA GLU A 63 -14.35 15.03 1.85
C GLU A 63 -13.57 14.72 0.57
N ILE A 64 -12.38 14.12 0.72
CA ILE A 64 -11.48 13.76 -0.38
C ILE A 64 -11.89 12.45 -1.05
N GLY A 65 -11.69 12.36 -2.37
CA GLY A 65 -12.06 11.19 -3.17
C GLY A 65 -11.17 9.96 -2.97
N HIS A 66 -9.93 10.15 -2.54
CA HIS A 66 -9.00 9.07 -2.18
C HIS A 66 -8.27 9.42 -0.88
N SER A 67 -7.75 8.41 -0.17
CA SER A 67 -6.95 8.64 1.03
C SER A 67 -5.80 7.65 1.12
N LEU A 68 -4.65 8.10 1.66
CA LEU A 68 -3.49 7.25 1.89
C LEU A 68 -3.84 6.04 2.76
N LYS A 69 -4.70 6.24 3.78
CA LYS A 69 -5.22 5.19 4.64
C LYS A 69 -5.95 4.11 3.84
N ALA A 70 -6.92 4.50 3.01
CA ALA A 70 -7.70 3.56 2.20
C ALA A 70 -6.83 2.79 1.20
N CYS A 71 -5.78 3.41 0.64
CA CYS A 71 -4.82 2.71 -0.21
C CYS A 71 -4.12 1.57 0.57
N ILE A 72 -3.61 1.86 1.77
CA ILE A 72 -2.86 0.89 2.59
C ILE A 72 -3.77 -0.24 3.09
N GLU A 73 -5.04 0.04 3.41
CA GLU A 73 -6.00 -0.98 3.87
C GLU A 73 -6.15 -2.15 2.90
N CYS A 74 -6.24 -1.87 1.59
CA CYS A 74 -6.37 -2.93 0.58
C CYS A 74 -5.02 -3.47 0.10
N HIS A 75 -3.99 -2.63 0.04
CA HIS A 75 -2.69 -2.97 -0.54
C HIS A 75 -1.64 -3.48 0.46
N ALA A 76 -1.96 -3.58 1.74
CA ALA A 76 -1.07 -4.16 2.72
C ALA A 76 -0.65 -5.59 2.33
N VAL A 77 0.66 -5.85 2.43
CA VAL A 77 1.24 -7.17 2.19
C VAL A 77 1.61 -7.77 3.53
N ASN A 78 1.20 -9.02 3.75
CA ASN A 78 1.53 -9.72 4.98
C ASN A 78 2.91 -10.38 4.93
N GLY A 79 3.60 -10.34 6.07
CA GLY A 79 4.85 -11.05 6.31
C GLY A 79 4.63 -12.54 6.57
N ALA A 80 5.73 -13.23 6.90
CA ALA A 80 5.68 -14.66 7.22
C ALA A 80 4.91 -14.97 8.52
N ASP A 81 4.78 -13.98 9.40
CA ASP A 81 3.98 -13.99 10.63
C ASP A 81 2.48 -13.71 10.39
N GLY A 82 2.08 -13.50 9.13
CA GLY A 82 0.71 -13.17 8.75
C GLY A 82 0.31 -11.72 9.05
N GLN A 83 1.24 -10.87 9.50
CA GLN A 83 0.96 -9.47 9.84
C GLN A 83 1.38 -8.51 8.71
N PRO A 84 0.71 -7.36 8.52
CA PRO A 84 1.13 -6.37 7.54
C PRO A 84 2.57 -5.89 7.77
N VAL A 85 3.40 -5.93 6.73
CA VAL A 85 4.77 -5.41 6.79
C VAL A 85 4.77 -3.88 6.80
N ASP A 86 5.67 -3.26 7.57
CA ASP A 86 5.89 -1.82 7.51
C ASP A 86 6.79 -1.41 6.32
N ILE A 87 6.96 -0.09 6.15
CA ILE A 87 7.74 0.53 5.07
C ILE A 87 9.22 0.13 5.05
N SER A 88 9.81 -0.35 6.15
CA SER A 88 11.19 -0.83 6.16
C SER A 88 11.36 -2.16 5.41
N SER A 89 10.26 -2.88 5.16
CA SER A 89 10.25 -4.12 4.37
C SER A 89 10.24 -3.83 2.88
N ASP A 90 11.09 -4.49 2.11
CA ASP A 90 11.11 -4.42 0.63
C ASP A 90 9.83 -4.97 -0.01
N LYS A 91 9.09 -5.80 0.74
CA LYS A 91 7.78 -6.33 0.37
C LYS A 91 6.64 -5.32 0.54
N HIS A 92 6.89 -4.17 1.16
CA HIS A 92 5.86 -3.16 1.33
C HIS A 92 5.37 -2.66 -0.04
N PHE A 93 4.05 -2.57 -0.23
CA PHE A 93 3.46 -2.29 -1.55
C PHE A 93 4.02 -1.02 -2.21
N CYS A 94 4.12 0.09 -1.48
CA CYS A 94 4.67 1.33 -2.02
C CYS A 94 6.12 1.15 -2.50
N ARG A 95 6.92 0.34 -1.80
CA ARG A 95 8.33 0.11 -2.14
C ARG A 95 8.54 -0.65 -3.43
N THR A 96 7.57 -1.47 -3.85
CA THR A 96 7.65 -2.19 -5.13
C THR A 96 7.95 -1.25 -6.31
N CYS A 97 7.28 -0.10 -6.36
CA CYS A 97 7.51 0.91 -7.40
C CYS A 97 8.52 1.97 -6.97
N HIS A 98 8.53 2.37 -5.70
CA HIS A 98 9.39 3.45 -5.23
C HIS A 98 10.87 3.06 -5.18
N ASP A 99 11.19 1.80 -4.87
CA ASP A 99 12.55 1.28 -4.96
C ASP A 99 12.98 1.18 -6.43
N PHE A 100 12.10 0.67 -7.30
CA PHE A 100 12.33 0.59 -8.74
C PHE A 100 12.57 1.96 -9.39
N ALA A 101 11.81 2.98 -8.97
CA ALA A 101 11.92 4.35 -9.48
C ALA A 101 12.95 5.20 -8.74
N ALA A 102 13.65 4.65 -7.73
CA ALA A 102 14.57 5.36 -6.84
C ALA A 102 13.95 6.60 -6.16
N VAL A 103 12.67 6.52 -5.78
CA VAL A 103 11.92 7.58 -5.10
C VAL A 103 11.79 7.26 -3.61
N LYS A 104 12.30 8.14 -2.75
CA LYS A 104 12.08 8.03 -1.29
C LYS A 104 10.75 8.67 -0.89
N VAL A 105 9.93 7.94 -0.13
CA VAL A 105 8.72 8.47 0.51
C VAL A 105 9.07 8.91 1.92
N ASP A 106 8.76 10.15 2.27
CA ASP A 106 9.06 10.77 3.57
C ASP A 106 7.88 10.72 4.55
N CYS A 107 6.64 10.52 4.06
CA CYS A 107 5.43 10.44 4.89
C CYS A 107 5.60 9.49 6.09
N PHE A 108 6.22 8.33 5.87
CA PHE A 108 6.34 7.27 6.87
C PHE A 108 7.53 7.43 7.83
N GLN A 109 8.25 8.56 7.75
CA GLN A 109 9.23 8.90 8.80
C GLN A 109 8.52 9.24 10.12
N CYS A 110 7.29 9.75 10.04
CA CYS A 110 6.46 10.07 11.21
C CYS A 110 5.11 9.32 11.20
N HIS A 111 4.54 9.01 10.02
CA HIS A 111 3.24 8.35 9.93
C HIS A 111 3.34 6.82 9.87
N ASN A 112 2.33 6.14 10.41
CA ASN A 112 2.23 4.69 10.34
C ASN A 112 2.05 4.23 8.88
N SER A 113 2.83 3.22 8.47
CA SER A 113 2.77 2.61 7.13
C SER A 113 1.94 1.33 7.09
N ARG A 114 1.46 0.84 8.24
CA ARG A 114 0.58 -0.34 8.32
C ARG A 114 -0.87 0.11 8.40
N PRO A 115 -1.84 -0.72 7.96
CA PRO A 115 -3.24 -0.48 8.28
C PRO A 115 -3.39 -0.28 9.78
N GLU A 116 -4.27 0.63 10.18
CA GLU A 116 -4.66 0.71 11.58
C GLU A 116 -5.25 -0.65 11.98
N ALA A 117 -4.87 -1.14 13.16
CA ALA A 117 -5.61 -2.24 13.76
C ALA A 117 -7.08 -1.82 13.75
N LYS A 118 -7.98 -2.73 13.34
CA LYS A 118 -9.42 -2.54 13.56
C LYS A 118 -9.63 -2.53 15.06
N SER A 119 -9.45 -1.34 15.63
CA SER A 119 -9.55 -1.14 17.04
C SER A 119 -11.01 -1.44 17.36
N GLN A 120 -11.26 -2.43 18.21
CA GLN A 120 -12.51 -2.54 18.94
C GLN A 120 -12.56 -1.40 19.99
N VAL A 121 -12.18 -0.19 19.59
CA VAL A 121 -12.32 1.01 20.40
C VAL A 121 -13.82 1.17 20.55
N LEU A 122 -14.29 0.75 21.73
CA LEU A 122 -15.38 1.38 22.45
C LEU A 122 -15.56 2.77 21.90
N ILE A 123 -16.67 2.99 21.18
CA ILE A 123 -17.03 4.26 20.57
C ILE A 123 -16.82 5.33 21.64
N LEU A 124 -15.67 6.01 21.59
CA LEU A 124 -15.45 7.15 22.44
C LEU A 124 -16.31 8.24 21.82
N PRO A 125 -17.22 8.83 22.62
CA PRO A 125 -18.21 9.74 22.11
C PRO A 125 -17.57 10.98 21.49
N ARG A 126 -18.21 11.46 20.42
CA ARG A 126 -17.74 12.59 19.62
C ARG A 126 -17.95 13.88 20.42
N PRO A 127 -16.99 14.83 20.48
CA PRO A 127 -17.20 16.07 21.22
C PRO A 127 -18.36 16.87 20.61
N GLY A 128 -19.45 17.04 21.36
CA GLY A 128 -20.62 17.81 20.96
C GLY A 128 -21.98 17.15 21.25
N ASP A 129 -22.01 15.85 21.58
CA ASP A 129 -23.24 15.20 22.05
C ASP A 129 -23.35 15.34 23.58
N THR A 130 -24.29 16.15 24.05
CA THR A 130 -24.50 16.38 25.49
C THR A 130 -24.99 15.13 26.23
N ASN A 131 -25.55 14.14 25.52
CA ASN A 131 -25.97 12.89 26.14
C ASN A 131 -24.78 12.01 26.53
N ASP A 132 -23.64 12.21 25.87
CA ASP A 132 -22.46 11.38 26.05
C ASP A 132 -21.59 11.80 27.25
N LEU A 133 -21.65 13.07 27.68
CA LEU A 133 -20.92 13.53 28.86
C LEU A 133 -21.47 12.90 30.14
N ALA A 134 -22.81 12.76 30.23
CA ALA A 134 -23.45 12.09 31.36
C ALA A 134 -23.06 10.61 31.42
N ALA A 135 -23.10 9.90 30.29
CA ALA A 135 -22.69 8.51 30.20
C ALA A 135 -21.21 8.29 30.54
N TYR A 136 -20.33 9.22 30.14
CA TYR A 136 -18.91 9.18 30.49
C TYR A 136 -18.69 9.36 32.00
N LEU A 137 -19.36 10.31 32.64
CA LEU A 137 -19.22 10.58 34.08
C LEU A 137 -19.78 9.43 34.94
N GLU A 138 -20.88 8.81 34.52
CA GLU A 138 -21.46 7.64 35.20
C GLU A 138 -20.60 6.37 35.06
N GLY A 139 -19.89 6.23 33.93
CA GLY A 139 -18.93 5.14 33.71
C GLY A 139 -17.62 5.32 34.49
N ALA A 140 -17.16 6.57 34.66
CA ALA A 140 -15.93 6.89 35.38
C ALA A 140 -16.07 6.86 36.92
N ALA A 141 -17.30 6.83 37.44
CA ALA A 141 -17.61 6.75 38.87
C ALA A 141 -17.75 5.32 39.41
N ARG A 142 -17.48 4.30 38.58
CA ARG A 142 -17.51 2.88 38.94
C ARG A 142 -16.11 2.29 39.07
#